data_AF-A0A956H360-F1
#
_entry.id   AF-A0A956H360-F1
#
_cell.length_a   1.000
_cell.length_b   1.000
_cell.length_c   1.000
_cell.angle_alpha   90.00
_cell.angle_beta   90.00
_cell.angle_gamma   90.00
#
_symmetry.space_group_name_H-M   'P 1'
#
loop_
_entity.id
_entity.type
_entity.pdbx_description
1 polymer ?
#
loop_
_entity_poly.entity_id
_entity_poly.type
_entity_poly.pdbx_seq_one_letter_code
_entity_poly.pdbx_strand_id
1 'polypeptide(L)'
;MTIHQHSSWELQISAGTGPVEVRRFVAALAPALAERCGERGLQILDTRSDGGGEQDGEPRSVSLRLGGDPQALAMIELVLADQLGTHELIDDARRERR
;
A
#
# COMPACT_ATOMS: atom_id res chain seq x y z
N MET A 1 32.77 2.42 13.84
CA MET A 1 31.64 3.11 13.19
C MET A 1 30.61 2.04 12.87
N THR A 2 29.69 1.77 13.79
CA THR A 2 28.74 0.67 13.67
C THR A 2 27.58 1.15 12.82
N ILE A 3 27.48 0.62 11.60
CA ILE A 3 26.33 0.86 10.73
C ILE A 3 25.18 0.06 11.33
N HIS A 4 24.29 0.71 12.08
CA HIS A 4 23.00 0.12 12.39
C HIS A 4 22.24 0.02 11.07
N GLN A 5 22.22 -1.16 10.45
CA GLN A 5 21.24 -1.45 9.42
C GLN A 5 19.86 -1.35 10.09
N HIS A 6 19.18 -0.22 9.90
CA HIS A 6 17.79 -0.10 10.30
C HIS A 6 16.99 -1.07 9.44
N SER A 7 16.49 -2.14 10.05
CA SER A 7 15.56 -3.08 9.41
C SER A 7 14.42 -2.26 8.82
N SER A 8 14.22 -2.34 7.51
CA SER A 8 13.08 -1.71 6.84
C SER A 8 12.34 -2.78 6.06
N TRP A 9 11.02 -2.63 5.99
CA TRP A 9 10.15 -3.52 5.25
C TRP A 9 9.56 -2.78 4.06
N GLU A 10 9.22 -3.51 3.01
CA GLU A 10 8.50 -2.96 1.88
C GLU A 10 7.10 -3.58 1.84
N LEU A 11 6.08 -2.73 1.90
CA LEU A 11 4.70 -3.12 1.64
C LEU A 11 4.38 -2.80 0.19
N GLN A 12 4.22 -3.84 -0.62
CA GLN A 12 3.88 -3.72 -2.03
C GLN A 12 2.38 -3.88 -2.23
N ILE A 13 1.78 -2.91 -2.90
CA ILE A 13 0.37 -2.89 -3.28
C ILE A 13 0.34 -2.94 -4.79
N SER A 14 -0.21 -4.00 -5.37
CA SER A 14 -0.25 -4.18 -6.81
C SER A 14 -1.66 -4.44 -7.30
N ALA A 15 -1.95 -3.91 -8.49
CA ALA A 15 -3.15 -4.23 -9.22
C ALA A 15 -3.06 -5.69 -9.69
N GLY A 16 -4.13 -6.44 -9.49
CA GLY A 16 -4.35 -7.69 -10.19
C GLY A 16 -4.62 -7.47 -11.68
N THR A 17 -4.99 -8.54 -12.39
CA THR A 17 -5.48 -8.41 -13.77
C THR A 17 -6.89 -7.81 -13.75
N GLY A 18 -7.07 -6.65 -14.39
CA GLY A 18 -8.37 -5.99 -14.44
C GLY A 18 -8.38 -4.70 -15.27
N PRO A 19 -9.54 -4.05 -15.38
CA PRO A 19 -9.70 -2.80 -16.12
C PRO A 19 -9.08 -1.61 -15.37
N VAL A 20 -9.16 -0.39 -15.92
CA VAL A 20 -8.51 0.80 -15.32
C VAL A 20 -8.92 1.06 -13.86
N GLU A 21 -10.11 0.60 -13.47
CA GLU A 21 -10.65 0.66 -12.12
C GLU A 21 -9.75 -0.03 -11.08
N VAL A 22 -9.03 -1.10 -11.44
CA VAL A 22 -8.11 -1.73 -10.49
C VAL A 22 -6.93 -0.82 -10.13
N ARG A 23 -6.53 0.07 -11.06
CA ARG A 23 -5.47 1.05 -10.79
C ARG A 23 -5.96 2.20 -9.91
N ARG A 24 -7.20 2.66 -10.14
CA ARG A 24 -7.87 3.61 -9.24
C ARG A 24 -7.98 3.04 -7.83
N PHE A 25 -8.28 1.76 -7.73
CA PHE A 25 -8.33 1.09 -6.44
C PHE A 25 -6.96 1.03 -5.76
N VAL A 26 -5.88 0.71 -6.48
CA VAL A 26 -4.51 0.80 -5.94
C VAL A 26 -4.18 2.21 -5.44
N ALA A 27 -4.50 3.24 -6.22
CA ALA A 27 -4.28 4.63 -5.84
C ALA A 27 -5.02 5.03 -4.56
N ALA A 28 -6.23 4.49 -4.35
CA ALA A 28 -7.03 4.72 -3.14
C ALA A 28 -6.59 3.85 -1.95
N LEU A 29 -6.15 2.61 -2.20
CA LEU A 29 -5.76 1.65 -1.18
C LEU A 29 -4.42 2.03 -0.54
N ALA A 30 -3.47 2.57 -1.30
CA ALA A 30 -2.17 2.99 -0.80
C ALA A 30 -2.22 3.98 0.37
N PRO A 31 -2.92 5.13 0.29
CA PRO A 31 -3.04 6.04 1.43
C PRO A 31 -3.81 5.41 2.60
N ALA A 32 -4.83 4.59 2.34
CA ALA A 32 -5.56 3.88 3.41
C ALA A 32 -4.67 2.90 4.19
N LEU A 33 -3.80 2.15 3.49
CA LEU A 33 -2.83 1.26 4.12
C LEU A 33 -1.71 2.03 4.83
N ALA A 34 -1.30 3.18 4.30
CA ALA A 34 -0.33 4.06 4.96
C ALA A 34 -0.87 4.59 6.30
N GLU A 35 -2.13 5.02 6.34
CA GLU A 35 -2.82 5.44 7.57
C GLU A 35 -2.89 4.30 8.59
N ARG A 36 -3.32 3.11 8.15
CA ARG A 36 -3.36 1.89 8.98
C ARG A 36 -2.00 1.47 9.53
N CYS A 37 -0.92 1.70 8.77
CA CYS A 37 0.45 1.50 9.25
C CYS A 37 0.77 2.49 10.39
N GLY A 38 0.43 3.77 10.20
CA GLY A 38 0.60 4.83 11.20
C GLY A 38 -0.13 4.54 12.52
N GLU A 39 -1.39 4.10 12.44
CA GLU A 39 -2.19 3.69 13.61
C GLU A 39 -1.55 2.56 14.42
N ARG A 40 -0.71 1.75 13.78
CA ARG A 40 -0.02 0.60 14.37
C ARG A 40 1.44 0.89 14.74
N GLY A 41 1.86 2.15 14.73
CA GLY A 41 3.22 2.58 15.12
C GLY A 41 4.29 2.39 14.05
N LEU A 42 3.90 2.11 12.81
CA LEU A 42 4.80 2.06 11.66
C LEU A 42 4.87 3.42 10.98
N GLN A 43 6.03 3.77 10.46
CA GLN A 43 6.27 5.02 9.75
C GLN A 43 6.52 4.74 8.27
N ILE A 44 5.91 5.53 7.38
CA ILE A 44 6.25 5.52 5.96
C ILE A 44 7.53 6.36 5.74
N LEU A 45 8.59 5.71 5.30
CA LEU A 45 9.90 6.32 4.99
C LEU A 45 10.02 6.76 3.54
N ASP A 46 9.34 6.07 2.62
CA ASP A 46 9.36 6.33 1.18
C ASP A 46 8.09 5.78 0.54
N THR A 47 7.67 6.37 -0.57
CA THR A 47 6.54 5.89 -1.37
C THR A 47 6.94 5.95 -2.84
N ARG A 48 6.85 4.81 -3.52
CA ARG A 48 7.14 4.70 -4.96
C ARG A 48 5.93 4.19 -5.69
N SER A 49 5.57 4.88 -6.74
CA SER A 49 4.49 4.47 -7.64
C SER A 49 5.09 3.98 -8.95
N ASP A 50 4.60 2.85 -9.47
CA ASP A 50 5.00 2.30 -10.76
C ASP A 50 3.78 2.10 -11.68
N GLY A 51 4.00 2.26 -12.98
CA GLY A 51 2.96 2.11 -14.01
C GLY A 51 1.86 3.18 -13.95
N GLY A 52 2.19 4.39 -13.49
CA GLY A 52 1.33 5.58 -13.50
C GLY A 52 2.14 6.88 -13.74
N GLY A 53 1.46 7.97 -14.10
CA GLY A 53 2.08 9.26 -14.43
C GLY A 53 1.15 10.17 -15.24
N GLU A 54 1.57 11.41 -15.54
CA GLU A 54 0.76 12.40 -16.28
C GLU A 54 0.22 11.88 -17.62
N GLN A 55 0.90 10.92 -18.25
CA GLN A 55 0.47 10.29 -19.51
C GLN A 55 -0.25 8.94 -19.33
N ASP A 56 0.06 8.18 -18.28
CA ASP A 56 -0.38 6.78 -18.11
C ASP A 56 -1.55 6.60 -17.13
N GLY A 57 -1.92 7.66 -16.41
CA GLY A 57 -2.99 7.65 -15.42
C GLY A 57 -2.57 7.05 -14.07
N GLU A 58 -3.51 6.39 -13.40
CA GLU A 58 -3.35 5.81 -12.06
C GLU A 58 -2.30 4.68 -12.01
N PRO A 59 -1.56 4.52 -10.90
CA PRO A 59 -0.49 3.53 -10.77
C PRO A 59 -0.98 2.08 -10.85
N ARG A 60 -0.15 1.21 -11.43
CA ARG A 60 -0.34 -0.25 -11.34
C ARG A 60 0.11 -0.80 -10.00
N SER A 61 1.10 -0.17 -9.37
CA SER A 61 1.56 -0.58 -8.06
C SER A 61 2.12 0.59 -7.27
N VAL A 62 2.04 0.47 -5.95
CA VAL A 62 2.65 1.39 -4.99
C VAL A 62 3.44 0.57 -3.98
N SER A 63 4.70 0.94 -3.77
CA SER A 63 5.55 0.38 -2.71
C SER A 63 5.71 1.41 -1.60
N LEU A 64 5.40 1.00 -0.37
CA LEU A 64 5.59 1.79 0.84
C LEU A 64 6.78 1.22 1.60
N ARG A 65 7.83 2.01 1.78
CA ARG A 65 8.96 1.62 2.64
C ARG A 65 8.62 1.95 4.08
N LEU A 66 8.60 0.93 4.93
CA LEU A 66 8.20 1.01 6.32
C LEU A 66 9.43 1.06 7.24
N GLY A 67 9.35 1.94 8.22
CA GLY A 67 10.26 2.04 9.35
C GLY A 67 9.47 2.28 10.63
N GLY A 68 10.15 2.76 11.68
CA GLY A 68 9.53 3.08 12.96
C GLY A 68 10.05 2.22 14.09
N ASP A 69 9.17 1.91 15.04
CA ASP A 69 9.50 1.19 16.26
C ASP A 69 10.13 -0.19 15.97
N PRO A 70 11.29 -0.54 16.56
CA PRO A 70 11.95 -1.82 16.30
C PRO A 70 11.12 -3.05 16.67
N GLN A 71 10.26 -2.96 17.70
CA GLN A 71 9.39 -4.07 18.11
C GLN A 71 8.25 -4.25 17.11
N ALA A 72 7.64 -3.16 16.64
CA ALA A 72 6.64 -3.21 15.57
C ALA A 72 7.22 -3.78 14.27
N LEU A 73 8.44 -3.38 13.89
CA LEU A 73 9.15 -3.90 12.71
C LEU A 73 9.54 -5.38 12.86
N ALA A 74 9.86 -5.84 14.07
CA ALA A 74 10.15 -7.25 14.34
C ALA A 74 8.91 -8.14 14.26
N MET A 75 7.71 -7.55 14.42
CA MET A 75 6.43 -8.26 14.40
C MET A 75 5.56 -7.86 13.20
N ILE A 76 6.16 -7.36 12.12
CA ILE A 76 5.41 -6.70 11.05
C ILE A 76 4.34 -7.60 10.40
N GLU A 77 4.61 -8.90 10.25
CA GLU A 77 3.67 -9.86 9.70
C GLU A 77 2.41 -9.99 10.58
N LEU A 78 2.57 -9.92 11.91
CA LEU A 78 1.45 -9.92 12.85
C LEU A 78 0.72 -8.57 12.83
N VAL A 79 1.48 -7.47 12.83
CA VAL A 79 0.94 -6.10 12.83
C VAL A 79 0.07 -5.86 11.61
N LEU A 80 0.48 -6.39 10.45
CA LEU A 80 -0.22 -6.23 9.18
C LEU A 80 -1.03 -7.46 8.76
N ALA A 81 -1.19 -8.48 9.61
CA ALA A 81 -1.81 -9.75 9.24
C ALA A 81 -3.18 -9.58 8.58
N ASP A 82 -3.99 -8.62 9.05
CA ASP A 82 -5.32 -8.31 8.53
C ASP A 82 -5.32 -7.45 7.26
N GLN A 83 -4.15 -6.96 6.85
CA GLN A 83 -3.92 -6.19 5.63
C GLN A 83 -3.20 -7.00 4.55
N LEU A 84 -2.65 -8.17 4.88
CA LEU A 84 -1.92 -8.98 3.91
C LEU A 84 -2.90 -9.85 3.10
N GLY A 85 -2.78 -9.77 1.77
CA GLY A 85 -3.56 -10.59 0.85
C GLY A 85 -4.26 -9.77 -0.22
N THR A 86 -5.27 -10.39 -0.84
CA THR A 86 -6.07 -9.76 -1.89
C THR A 86 -7.13 -8.87 -1.27
N HIS A 87 -7.13 -7.60 -1.66
CA HIS A 87 -8.21 -6.67 -1.38
C HIS A 87 -9.13 -6.58 -2.59
N GLU A 88 -10.44 -6.57 -2.34
CA GLU A 88 -11.46 -6.46 -3.37
C GLU A 88 -12.24 -5.16 -3.19
N LEU A 89 -12.39 -4.40 -4.29
CA LEU A 89 -13.30 -3.27 -4.35
C LEU A 89 -14.65 -3.76 -4.88
N ILE A 90 -15.69 -3.66 -4.06
CA ILE A 90 -17.07 -3.92 -4.47
C ILE A 90 -17.73 -2.56 -4.70
N ASP A 91 -17.92 -2.20 -5.97
CA ASP A 91 -18.58 -0.98 -6.38
C ASP A 91 -19.85 -1.29 -7.18
N ASP A 92 -20.94 -0.57 -6.88
CA ASP A 92 -22.25 -0.75 -7.49
C ASP A 92 -22.44 0.26 -8.63
N ALA A 93 -21.51 0.24 -9.60
CA ALA A 93 -21.48 1.14 -10.77
C ALA A 93 -22.73 1.04 -11.69
N ARG A 94 -23.72 0.21 -11.34
CA ARG A 94 -25.03 0.12 -12.01
C ARG A 94 -26.06 1.14 -11.51
N ARG A 95 -25.87 1.80 -10.36
CA ARG A 95 -26.89 2.72 -9.81
C ARG A 95 -26.99 4.09 -10.49
N GLU A 96 -25.96 4.53 -11.20
CA GLU A 96 -25.91 5.89 -11.79
C GLU A 96 -26.43 5.98 -13.23
N ARG A 97 -26.97 4.90 -13.79
CA ARG A 97 -27.64 4.89 -15.11
C ARG A 97 -29.17 4.72 -15.02
N ARG A 98 -29.81 5.39 -14.07
CA ARG A 98 -31.28 5.53 -13.99
C ARG A 98 -31.70 6.99 -13.92
#